data_AF-A0A2H3DBC4-F1
#
_entry.id   AF-A0A2H3DBC4-F1
#
_cell.length_a   1.000
_cell.length_b   1.000
_cell.length_c   1.000
_cell.angle_alpha   90.00
_cell.angle_beta   90.00
_cell.angle_gamma   90.00
#
_symmetry.space_group_name_H-M   'P 1'
#
loop_
_entity.id
_entity.type
_entity.pdbx_description
1 polymer ?
#
loop_
_entity_poly.entity_id
_entity_poly.type
_entity_poly.pdbx_seq_one_letter_code
_entity_poly.pdbx_strand_id
1 'polypeptide(L)'
;EEILIDFCELIGEHSGINMAAAVWETLQKYGSTRRIMTFIMDNATNNDTMIEEIEFRCQLEGINFSTQDSQLQCMPHTVHLTALKVPYLFLHDHEADICFVLAP
;
A
#
# COMPACT_ATOMS: atom_id res chain seq x y z
N GLU A 1 5.82 -14.56 14.80
CA GLU A 1 5.42 -13.48 15.71
C GLU A 1 5.63 -12.17 14.96
N GLU A 2 4.67 -11.26 15.04
CA GLU A 2 4.72 -9.96 14.36
C GLU A 2 5.23 -8.91 15.35
N ILE A 3 6.10 -8.01 14.89
CA ILE A 3 6.71 -6.96 15.73
C ILE A 3 6.44 -5.61 15.10
N LEU A 4 5.82 -4.70 15.86
CA LEU A 4 5.69 -3.30 15.47
C LEU A 4 7.07 -2.63 15.58
N ILE A 5 7.58 -2.13 14.45
CA ILE A 5 8.90 -1.47 14.39
C ILE A 5 8.81 -0.02 14.84
N ASP A 6 7.83 0.72 14.31
CA ASP A 6 7.63 2.14 14.66
C ASP A 6 6.21 2.59 14.34
N PHE A 7 5.78 3.68 14.96
CA PHE A 7 4.54 4.39 14.65
C PHE A 7 4.84 5.89 14.62
N CYS A 8 5.14 6.39 13.42
CA CYS A 8 5.61 7.75 13.21
C CYS A 8 4.44 8.66 12.80
N GLU A 9 4.27 9.78 13.51
CA GLU A 9 3.38 10.85 13.04
C GLU A 9 4.01 11.52 11.82
N LEU A 10 3.25 11.60 10.72
CA LEU A 10 3.67 12.32 9.53
C LEU A 10 3.39 13.81 9.70
N ILE A 11 4.45 14.61 9.66
CA ILE A 11 4.35 16.07 9.75
C ILE A 11 4.29 16.64 8.32
N GLY A 12 3.26 17.45 8.04
CA GLY A 12 3.06 18.07 6.72
C GLY A 12 2.16 17.25 5.80
N GLU A 13 2.34 17.39 4.47
CA GLU A 13 1.52 16.68 3.50
C GLU A 13 1.83 15.18 3.47
N HIS A 14 0.79 14.35 3.31
CA HIS A 14 0.91 12.90 3.15
C HIS A 14 1.29 12.52 1.70
N SER A 15 2.29 13.22 1.15
CA SER A 15 2.86 12.91 -0.16
C SER A 15 3.75 11.67 -0.06
N GLY A 16 3.87 10.90 -1.14
CA GLY A 16 4.72 9.70 -1.13
C GLY A 16 6.18 9.98 -0.77
N ILE A 17 6.70 11.14 -1.16
CA ILE A 17 8.06 11.59 -0.80
C ILE A 17 8.19 11.77 0.72
N ASN A 18 7.22 12.40 1.36
CA ASN A 18 7.24 12.61 2.81
C ASN A 18 7.08 11.28 3.58
N MET A 19 6.17 10.43 3.12
CA MET A 19 6.00 9.08 3.68
C MET A 19 7.28 8.25 3.53
N ALA A 20 7.93 8.30 2.37
CA ALA A 20 9.19 7.59 2.12
C ALA A 20 10.31 8.12 3.02
N ALA A 21 10.36 9.42 3.28
CA ALA A 21 11.31 9.99 4.22
C ALA A 21 11.14 9.41 5.63
N ALA A 22 9.91 9.40 6.16
CA ALA A 22 9.62 8.84 7.49
C ALA A 22 9.92 7.34 7.60
N VAL A 23 9.55 6.57 6.58
CA VAL A 23 9.84 5.13 6.50
C VAL A 23 11.36 4.89 6.43
N TRP A 24 12.08 5.65 5.61
CA TRP A 24 13.51 5.52 5.44
C TRP A 24 14.29 5.85 6.73
N GLU A 25 13.91 6.93 7.42
CA GLU A 25 14.49 7.29 8.72
C GLU A 25 14.31 6.15 9.75
N THR A 26 13.13 5.53 9.76
CA THR A 26 12.85 4.36 10.60
C THR A 26 13.76 3.19 10.25
N LEU A 27 13.92 2.89 8.95
CA LEU A 27 14.78 1.80 8.48
C LEU A 27 16.25 2.04 8.83
N GLN A 28 16.73 3.28 8.71
CA GLN A 28 18.09 3.65 9.10
C GLN A 28 18.31 3.53 10.61
N LYS A 29 17.35 4.03 11.43
CA LYS A 29 17.37 3.95 12.90
C LYS A 29 17.55 2.53 13.41
N TYR A 30 16.96 1.54 12.74
CA TYR A 30 17.05 0.13 13.13
C TYR A 30 18.08 -0.68 12.31
N GLY A 31 18.82 -0.06 11.38
CA GLY A 31 19.82 -0.74 10.56
C GLY A 31 19.24 -1.77 9.58
N SER A 32 18.00 -1.55 9.12
CA SER A 32 17.21 -2.50 8.33
C SER A 32 17.11 -2.16 6.85
N THR A 33 17.79 -1.11 6.36
CA THR A 33 17.71 -0.66 4.95
C THR A 33 18.02 -1.77 3.95
N ARG A 34 18.94 -2.68 4.29
CA ARG A 34 19.34 -3.82 3.43
C ARG A 34 18.50 -5.08 3.60
N ARG A 35 17.45 -5.05 4.41
CA ARG A 35 16.61 -6.23 4.74
C ARG A 35 15.17 -6.08 4.24
N ILE A 36 14.90 -5.06 3.44
CA ILE A 36 13.58 -4.80 2.88
C ILE A 36 13.40 -5.71 1.66
N MET A 37 12.31 -6.46 1.63
CA MET A 37 11.94 -7.29 0.48
C MET A 37 10.72 -6.74 -0.25
N THR A 38 9.70 -6.30 0.50
CA THR A 38 8.39 -5.97 -0.07
C THR A 38 7.63 -5.03 0.87
N PHE A 39 6.81 -4.17 0.30
CA PHE A 39 5.84 -3.33 1.00
C PHE A 39 4.42 -3.80 0.70
N ILE A 40 3.60 -3.98 1.74
CA ILE A 40 2.17 -4.29 1.64
C ILE A 40 1.39 -3.06 2.08
N MET A 41 0.62 -2.45 1.18
CA MET A 41 -0.04 -1.16 1.43
C MET A 41 -1.43 -1.11 0.78
N ASP A 42 -2.26 -0.14 1.17
CA ASP A 42 -3.53 0.08 0.51
C ASP A 42 -3.36 0.64 -0.92
N ASN A 43 -4.47 0.69 -1.67
CA ASN A 43 -4.46 1.09 -3.09
C ASN A 43 -4.56 2.62 -3.25
N ALA A 44 -3.71 3.35 -2.53
CA ALA A 44 -3.60 4.80 -2.62
C ALA A 44 -2.42 5.19 -3.52
N THR A 45 -2.62 6.14 -4.43
CA THR A 45 -1.62 6.51 -5.45
C THR A 45 -0.36 7.14 -4.87
N ASN A 46 -0.44 7.71 -3.66
CA ASN A 46 0.74 8.23 -2.97
C ASN A 46 1.69 7.09 -2.52
N ASN A 47 1.20 5.86 -2.35
CA ASN A 47 2.05 4.70 -2.08
C ASN A 47 2.93 4.33 -3.27
N ASP A 48 2.46 4.53 -4.51
CA ASP A 48 3.26 4.30 -5.70
C ASP A 48 4.48 5.22 -5.71
N THR A 49 4.24 6.52 -5.52
CA THR A 49 5.31 7.53 -5.43
C THR A 49 6.23 7.33 -4.22
N MET A 50 5.72 6.73 -3.14
CA MET A 50 6.54 6.41 -1.97
C MET A 50 7.55 5.30 -2.28
N ILE A 51 7.14 4.24 -2.98
CA ILE A 51 8.05 3.13 -3.30
C ILE A 51 9.10 3.54 -4.32
N GLU A 52 8.72 4.36 -5.31
CA GLU A 52 9.67 4.96 -6.26
C GLU A 52 10.77 5.77 -5.54
N GLU A 53 10.39 6.55 -4.53
CA GLU A 53 11.34 7.31 -3.70
C GLU A 53 12.22 6.40 -2.81
N ILE A 54 11.66 5.30 -2.29
CA ILE A 54 12.45 4.28 -1.55
C ILE A 54 13.45 3.59 -2.48
N GLU A 55 13.05 3.23 -3.70
CA GLU A 55 13.96 2.67 -4.71
C GLU A 55 15.10 3.63 -5.04
N PHE A 56 14.80 4.91 -5.25
CA PHE A 56 15.81 5.95 -5.44
C PHE A 56 16.83 5.99 -4.29
N ARG A 57 16.37 5.93 -3.04
CA ARG A 57 17.26 5.91 -1.86
C ARG A 57 18.08 4.63 -1.75
N CYS A 58 17.49 3.49 -2.07
CA CYS A 58 18.21 2.22 -2.18
C CYS A 58 19.34 2.28 -3.21
N GLN A 59 19.09 2.88 -4.38
CA GLN A 59 20.12 3.07 -5.42
C GLN A 59 21.28 3.93 -4.91
N LEU A 60 21.00 5.01 -4.17
CA LEU A 60 22.03 5.85 -3.55
C LEU A 60 22.89 5.09 -2.52
N GLU A 61 22.32 4.14 -1.78
CA GLU A 61 23.04 3.29 -0.82
C GLU A 61 23.65 2.01 -1.45
N GLY A 62 23.51 1.82 -2.77
CA GLY A 62 23.99 0.63 -3.47
C GLY A 62 23.23 -0.65 -3.13
N ILE A 63 21.95 -0.52 -2.77
CA ILE A 63 21.04 -1.60 -2.40
C ILE A 63 20.24 -2.00 -3.65
N ASN A 64 20.25 -3.30 -3.99
CA ASN A 64 19.42 -3.81 -5.07
C ASN A 64 17.97 -3.93 -4.58
N PHE A 65 17.11 -3.02 -5.04
CA PHE A 65 15.68 -2.97 -4.75
C PHE A 65 14.97 -2.49 -6.01
N SER A 66 13.86 -3.14 -6.36
CA SER A 66 13.07 -2.87 -7.57
C SER A 66 11.62 -2.63 -7.15
N THR A 67 11.06 -1.48 -7.54
CA THR A 67 9.66 -1.13 -7.23
C THR A 67 8.68 -2.18 -7.78
N GLN A 68 8.93 -2.68 -8.99
CA GLN A 68 8.04 -3.63 -9.68
C GLN A 68 7.92 -4.97 -8.93
N ASP A 69 9.00 -5.41 -8.28
CA ASP A 69 9.07 -6.71 -7.61
C ASP A 69 8.71 -6.63 -6.12
N SER A 70 8.58 -5.42 -5.58
CA SER A 70 8.55 -5.17 -4.14
C SER A 70 7.25 -4.51 -3.65
N GLN A 71 6.23 -4.40 -4.50
CA GLN A 71 4.94 -3.80 -4.14
C GLN A 71 3.82 -4.84 -4.13
N LEU A 72 3.13 -4.96 -2.99
CA LEU A 72 1.93 -5.77 -2.84
C LEU A 72 0.78 -4.91 -2.30
N GLN A 73 -0.43 -5.24 -2.76
CA GLN A 73 -1.64 -4.60 -2.27
C GLN A 73 -2.17 -5.29 -1.01
N CYS A 74 -2.76 -4.49 -0.13
CA CYS A 74 -3.42 -4.96 1.09
C CYS A 74 -4.68 -5.75 0.72
N MET A 75 -4.61 -7.07 0.91
CA MET A 75 -5.72 -8.00 0.61
C MET A 75 -7.06 -7.57 1.25
N PRO A 76 -7.14 -7.23 2.55
CA PRO A 76 -8.37 -6.71 3.15
C PRO A 76 -8.95 -5.49 2.43
N HIS A 77 -8.09 -4.54 2.02
CA HIS A 77 -8.55 -3.34 1.31
C HIS A 77 -9.11 -3.68 -0.07
N THR A 78 -8.46 -4.58 -0.81
CA THR A 78 -8.94 -5.05 -2.12
C THR A 78 -10.30 -5.75 -2.00
N VAL A 79 -10.49 -6.60 -0.99
CA VAL A 79 -11.78 -7.26 -0.71
C VAL A 79 -12.86 -6.24 -0.38
N HIS A 80 -12.55 -5.26 0.48
CA HIS A 80 -13.48 -4.19 0.83
C HIS A 80 -13.92 -3.37 -0.39
N LEU A 81 -12.97 -2.94 -1.23
CA LEU A 81 -13.28 -2.22 -2.48
C LEU A 81 -14.14 -3.05 -3.43
N THR A 82 -13.88 -4.35 -3.51
CA THR A 82 -14.67 -5.27 -4.34
C THR A 82 -16.10 -5.35 -3.83
N ALA A 83 -16.29 -5.56 -2.53
CA ALA A 83 -17.61 -5.62 -1.91
C ALA A 83 -18.43 -4.33 -2.10
N LEU A 84 -17.77 -3.16 -2.12
CA LEU A 84 -18.43 -1.88 -2.42
C LEU A 84 -18.83 -1.72 -3.89
N LYS A 85 -18.04 -2.27 -4.83
CA LYS A 85 -18.27 -2.13 -6.28
C LYS A 85 -19.26 -3.15 -6.85
N VAL A 86 -19.28 -4.35 -6.29
CA VAL A 86 -20.15 -5.45 -6.74
C VAL A 86 -21.64 -5.06 -6.80
N PRO A 87 -22.22 -4.35 -5.80
CA PRO A 87 -23.60 -3.88 -5.87
C PRO A 87 -23.89 -2.98 -7.08
N TYR A 88 -22.95 -2.13 -7.51
CA TYR A 88 -23.13 -1.26 -8.67
C TYR A 88 -23.10 -2.02 -10.00
N LEU A 89 -22.29 -3.08 -10.10
CA LEU A 89 -22.26 -3.96 -11.27
C LEU A 89 -23.58 -4.72 -11.41
N PHE A 90 -24.16 -5.18 -10.29
CA PHE A 90 -25.47 -5.84 -10.27
C PHE A 90 -26.65 -4.91 -10.59
N LEU A 91 -26.49 -3.58 -10.51
CA LEU A 91 -27.54 -2.61 -10.87
C LEU A 91 -27.51 -2.18 -12.34
N HIS A 92 -26.41 -2.45 -13.07
CA HIS A 92 -26.24 -2.06 -14.48
C HIS A 92 -26.44 -3.22 -15.47
N ASP A 93 -26.45 -4.48 -15.02
CA ASP A 93 -26.86 -5.63 -15.83
C ASP A 93 -28.38 -5.85 -15.76
N HIS A 94 -29.14 -4.96 -16.41
CA HIS A 94 -30.59 -5.05 -16.49
C HIS A 94 -31.05 -6.06 -17.57
N GLU A 95 -30.53 -7.30 -17.56
CA GLU A 95 -31.11 -8.47 -18.25
C GLU A 95 -30.89 -9.80 -17.51
N ALA A 96 -30.81 -9.78 -16.18
CA ALA A 96 -31.06 -10.99 -15.39
C ALA A 96 -31.90 -10.64 -14.17
N ASP A 97 -33.19 -10.93 -14.27
CA ASP A 97 -34.05 -11.17 -13.13
C ASP A 97 -33.29 -12.02 -12.11
N ILE A 98 -33.07 -11.48 -10.91
CA ILE A 98 -33.29 -12.14 -9.62
C ILE A 98 -33.00 -11.09 -8.54
N CYS A 99 -34.09 -10.57 -7.97
CA CYS A 99 -34.07 -9.89 -6.69
C CYS A 99 -33.51 -10.83 -5.62
N PHE A 100 -32.41 -10.45 -4.97
CA PHE A 100 -32.17 -10.80 -3.58
C PHE A 100 -31.70 -9.56 -2.81
N VAL A 101 -32.68 -8.79 -2.35
CA VAL A 101 -32.53 -8.05 -1.10
C VAL A 101 -32.51 -9.09 0.01
N LEU A 102 -31.34 -9.36 0.58
CA LEU A 102 -31.24 -9.82 1.96
C LEU A 102 -29.99 -9.19 2.58
N ALA A 103 -30.21 -8.02 3.19
CA ALA A 103 -29.50 -7.65 4.41
C ALA A 103 -29.98 -8.62 5.52
N PRO A 104 -29.03 -9.27 6.21
CA PRO A 104 -28.71 -8.86 7.57
C PRO A 104 -27.31 -8.26 7.71
#